data_AF-A0ABD1E5U3-F1
#
_entry.id   AF-A0ABD1E5U3-F1
#
_cell.length_a   1.000
_cell.length_b   1.000
_cell.length_c   1.000
_cell.angle_alpha   90.00
_cell.angle_beta   90.00
_cell.angle_gamma   90.00
#
_symmetry.space_group_name_H-M   'P 1'
#
loop_
_entity.id
_entity.type
_entity.pdbx_description
1 polymer ?
#
loop_
_entity_poly.entity_id
_entity_poly.type
_entity_poly.pdbx_seq_one_letter_code
_entity_poly.pdbx_strand_id
1 'polypeptide(L)'
;MDKFGRSSSTTNNLKNIQMVHAFPTNTLSYGENGHYYAENRSICNLKEPVHKNDATNKAYVDSKLEELRHADNSTKAYVDSKLEVLRGTIQIMENHITNIDGRLYALHDGASKDIE
;
A
#
# COMPACT_ATOMS: atom_id res chain seq x y z
N MET A 1 -53.77 -55.20 -46.60
CA MET A 1 -54.71 -54.75 -45.56
C MET A 1 -53.92 -54.61 -44.28
N ASP A 2 -53.42 -53.40 -44.09
CA ASP A 2 -52.29 -53.07 -43.27
C ASP A 2 -52.88 -52.27 -42.11
N LYS A 3 -52.86 -52.88 -40.92
CA LYS A 3 -53.36 -52.29 -39.68
C LYS A 3 -52.38 -51.21 -39.21
N PHE A 4 -52.38 -50.06 -39.87
CA PHE A 4 -51.72 -48.86 -39.34
C PHE A 4 -52.62 -48.24 -38.27
N GLY A 5 -52.28 -48.53 -37.02
CA GLY A 5 -52.87 -47.90 -35.84
C GLY A 5 -52.72 -46.38 -35.94
N ARG A 6 -53.85 -45.68 -35.88
CA ARG A 6 -53.89 -44.22 -35.73
C ARG A 6 -53.31 -43.89 -34.36
N SER A 7 -52.08 -43.38 -34.33
CA SER A 7 -51.53 -42.74 -33.13
C SER A 7 -52.34 -41.46 -32.90
N SER A 8 -53.17 -41.47 -31.86
CA SER A 8 -53.83 -40.29 -31.31
C SER A 8 -52.73 -39.38 -30.76
N SER A 9 -52.48 -38.27 -31.45
CA SER A 9 -51.65 -37.19 -30.91
C SER A 9 -52.35 -36.61 -29.68
N THR A 10 -51.90 -37.01 -28.50
CA THR A 10 -52.25 -36.32 -27.25
C THR A 10 -51.63 -34.93 -27.31
N THR A 11 -52.46 -33.91 -27.54
CA THR A 11 -52.07 -32.50 -27.49
C THR A 11 -51.59 -32.18 -26.08
N ASN A 12 -50.27 -32.11 -25.88
CA ASN A 12 -49.71 -31.62 -24.64
C ASN A 12 -49.97 -30.11 -24.55
N ASN A 13 -50.89 -29.73 -23.68
CA ASN A 13 -51.06 -28.35 -23.23
C ASN A 13 -49.79 -27.90 -22.52
N LEU A 14 -48.84 -27.34 -23.26
CA LEU A 14 -47.73 -26.55 -22.72
C LEU A 14 -48.30 -25.23 -22.19
N LYS A 15 -49.02 -25.30 -21.06
CA LYS A 15 -49.34 -24.12 -20.27
C LYS A 15 -48.05 -23.66 -19.61
N ASN A 16 -47.38 -22.72 -20.28
CA ASN A 16 -46.70 -21.59 -19.67
C ASN A 16 -45.90 -21.93 -18.39
N ILE A 17 -44.82 -22.68 -18.51
CA ILE A 17 -43.75 -22.63 -17.52
C ILE A 17 -42.96 -21.35 -17.81
N GLN A 18 -43.50 -20.20 -17.42
CA GLN A 18 -42.62 -19.04 -17.24
C GLN A 18 -41.67 -19.42 -16.11
N MET A 19 -40.38 -19.50 -16.40
CA MET A 19 -39.34 -19.46 -15.36
C MET A 19 -39.40 -18.07 -14.70
N VAL A 20 -40.33 -17.86 -13.76
CA VAL A 20 -40.42 -16.63 -12.96
C VAL A 20 -39.53 -16.73 -11.73
N HIS A 21 -38.27 -17.08 -11.91
CA HIS A 21 -37.24 -16.83 -10.92
C HIS A 21 -35.99 -16.48 -11.71
N ALA A 22 -35.78 -15.19 -11.96
CA ALA A 22 -34.47 -14.72 -12.39
C ALA A 22 -33.49 -15.18 -11.31
N PHE A 23 -32.69 -16.20 -11.61
CA PHE A 23 -31.56 -16.54 -10.76
C PHE A 23 -30.72 -15.27 -10.62
N PRO A 24 -30.23 -14.92 -9.42
CA PRO A 24 -29.28 -13.83 -9.31
C PRO A 24 -28.15 -14.14 -10.29
N THR A 25 -27.99 -13.25 -11.27
CA THR A 25 -26.95 -13.40 -12.27
C THR A 25 -25.62 -13.18 -11.53
N ASN A 26 -24.94 -14.28 -11.22
CA ASN A 26 -23.58 -14.28 -10.64
C ASN A 26 -22.53 -13.88 -11.70
N THR A 27 -22.92 -13.03 -12.64
CA THR A 27 -22.15 -12.61 -13.80
C THR A 27 -21.94 -11.11 -13.71
N LEU A 28 -20.73 -10.66 -13.99
CA LEU A 28 -20.47 -9.25 -14.24
C LEU A 28 -21.20 -8.83 -15.52
N SER A 29 -21.81 -7.65 -15.53
CA SER A 29 -22.39 -7.08 -16.75
C SER A 29 -21.26 -6.68 -17.71
N TYR A 30 -21.50 -6.79 -19.01
CA TYR A 30 -20.51 -6.44 -20.05
C TYR A 30 -20.99 -5.20 -20.79
N GLY A 31 -20.14 -4.17 -20.87
CA GLY A 31 -20.46 -2.95 -21.62
C GLY A 31 -19.97 -3.01 -23.07
N GLU A 32 -20.56 -2.17 -23.93
CA GLU A 32 -20.19 -2.04 -25.34
C GLU A 32 -18.73 -1.61 -25.56
N ASN A 33 -18.09 -1.03 -24.54
CA ASN A 33 -16.67 -0.68 -24.51
C ASN A 33 -15.73 -1.85 -24.21
N GLY A 34 -16.26 -3.05 -24.00
CA GLY A 34 -15.48 -4.25 -23.73
C GLY A 34 -15.11 -4.48 -22.27
N HIS A 35 -15.66 -3.70 -21.34
CA HIS A 35 -15.39 -3.84 -19.91
C HIS A 35 -16.46 -4.64 -19.17
N TYR A 36 -16.04 -5.35 -18.13
CA TYR A 36 -16.94 -5.99 -17.17
C TYR A 36 -17.19 -5.06 -15.98
N TYR A 37 -18.45 -4.93 -15.58
CA TYR A 37 -18.89 -4.04 -14.50
C TYR A 37 -19.39 -4.86 -13.30
N ALA A 38 -18.96 -4.43 -12.12
CA ALA A 38 -19.33 -5.06 -10.84
C ALA A 38 -20.62 -4.49 -10.23
N GLU A 39 -21.24 -3.49 -10.86
CA GLU A 39 -22.53 -2.89 -10.43
C GLU A 39 -22.53 -2.47 -8.95
N ASN A 40 -21.44 -1.80 -8.51
CA ASN A 40 -21.22 -1.36 -7.12
C ASN A 40 -21.24 -2.49 -6.08
N ARG A 41 -20.92 -3.73 -6.49
CA ARG A 41 -20.80 -4.88 -5.59
C ARG A 41 -19.34 -5.14 -5.23
N SER A 42 -19.11 -5.56 -4.01
CA SER A 42 -17.80 -6.01 -3.54
C SER A 42 -17.37 -7.28 -4.28
N ILE A 43 -16.09 -7.33 -4.66
CA ILE A 43 -15.43 -8.54 -5.17
C ILE A 43 -14.51 -9.06 -4.07
N CYS A 44 -14.74 -10.28 -3.61
CA CYS A 44 -13.94 -10.93 -2.56
C CYS A 44 -13.08 -12.08 -3.13
N ASN A 45 -12.13 -12.57 -2.33
CA ASN A 45 -11.27 -13.71 -2.66
C ASN A 45 -10.40 -13.55 -3.91
N LEU A 46 -9.96 -12.32 -4.21
CA LEU A 46 -8.95 -12.06 -5.23
C LEU A 46 -7.60 -12.63 -4.80
N LYS A 47 -6.99 -13.45 -5.65
CA LYS A 47 -5.61 -13.92 -5.48
C LYS A 47 -4.64 -12.73 -5.50
N GLU A 48 -3.46 -12.91 -4.93
CA GLU A 48 -2.38 -11.93 -5.10
C GLU A 48 -2.07 -11.68 -6.58
N PRO A 49 -1.83 -10.42 -6.97
CA PRO A 49 -1.49 -10.08 -8.34
C PRO A 49 -0.11 -10.65 -8.72
N VAL A 50 0.00 -11.20 -9.93
CA VAL A 50 1.25 -11.74 -10.48
C VAL A 50 1.75 -10.87 -11.63
N HIS A 51 0.85 -10.31 -12.42
CA HIS A 51 1.16 -9.42 -13.53
C HIS A 51 0.81 -7.97 -13.19
N LYS A 52 1.48 -7.04 -13.88
CA LYS A 52 1.35 -5.59 -13.64
C LYS A 52 -0.09 -5.07 -13.75
N ASN A 53 -0.92 -5.73 -14.55
CA ASN A 53 -2.28 -5.28 -14.84
C ASN A 53 -3.36 -6.08 -14.07
N ASP A 54 -2.96 -6.95 -13.15
CA ASP A 54 -3.90 -7.70 -12.33
C ASP A 54 -4.59 -6.77 -11.33
N ALA A 55 -5.87 -7.06 -11.03
CA ALA A 55 -6.54 -6.42 -9.91
C ALA A 55 -5.87 -6.86 -8.60
N THR A 56 -5.52 -5.91 -7.74
CA THR A 56 -4.92 -6.21 -6.44
C THR A 56 -5.97 -6.50 -5.37
N ASN A 57 -5.60 -7.29 -4.37
CA ASN A 57 -6.33 -7.38 -3.11
C ASN A 57 -5.71 -6.46 -2.05
N LYS A 58 -6.46 -6.21 -0.96
CA LYS A 58 -6.01 -5.32 0.13
C LYS A 58 -4.79 -5.87 0.89
N ALA A 59 -4.76 -7.19 1.13
CA ALA A 59 -3.66 -7.83 1.86
C ALA A 59 -2.30 -7.62 1.16
N TYR A 60 -2.28 -7.72 -0.17
CA TYR A 60 -1.09 -7.45 -0.98
C TYR A 60 -0.61 -6.00 -0.82
N VAL A 61 -1.52 -5.03 -0.94
CA VAL A 61 -1.18 -3.60 -0.79
C VAL A 61 -0.67 -3.29 0.61
N ASP A 62 -1.34 -3.81 1.63
CA ASP A 62 -0.93 -3.62 3.02
C ASP A 62 0.46 -4.22 3.28
N SER A 63 0.74 -5.43 2.79
CA SER A 63 2.07 -6.05 2.90
C SER A 63 3.17 -5.20 2.26
N LYS A 64 2.92 -4.69 1.05
CA LYS A 64 3.90 -3.84 0.34
C LYS A 64 4.11 -2.51 1.05
N LEU A 65 3.05 -1.94 1.63
CA LEU A 65 3.17 -0.72 2.44
C LEU A 65 4.00 -0.96 3.70
N GLU A 66 3.81 -2.10 4.38
CA GLU A 66 4.62 -2.45 5.55
C GLU A 66 6.09 -2.70 5.19
N GLU A 67 6.38 -3.35 4.07
CA GLU A 67 7.76 -3.49 3.56
C GLU A 67 8.44 -2.11 3.38
N LEU A 68 7.74 -1.14 2.79
CA LEU A 68 8.25 0.22 2.62
C LEU A 68 8.48 0.94 3.96
N ARG A 69 7.53 0.82 4.90
CA ARG A 69 7.64 1.42 6.24
C ARG A 69 8.87 0.92 7.02
N HIS A 70 9.18 -0.37 6.92
CA HIS A 70 10.36 -0.94 7.58
C HIS A 70 11.67 -0.39 6.99
N ALA A 71 11.73 -0.18 5.67
CA ALA A 71 12.89 0.42 5.02
C ALA A 71 13.09 1.88 5.42
N ASP A 72 12.00 2.67 5.49
CA ASP A 72 12.03 4.06 5.93
C ASP A 72 12.50 4.20 7.38
N ASN A 73 11.96 3.37 8.28
CA ASN A 73 12.33 3.37 9.70
C ASN A 73 13.81 2.99 9.90
N SER A 74 14.31 2.02 9.12
CA SER A 74 15.72 1.61 9.17
C SER A 74 16.66 2.74 8.71
N THR A 75 16.28 3.44 7.64
CA THR A 75 17.03 4.60 7.13
C THR A 75 17.05 5.74 8.16
N LYS A 76 15.89 6.01 8.78
CA LYS A 76 15.78 7.02 9.83
C LYS A 76 16.69 6.71 11.02
N ALA A 77 16.66 5.46 11.52
CA ALA A 77 17.48 5.03 12.65
C ALA A 77 18.98 5.20 12.37
N TYR A 78 19.43 4.88 11.15
CA TYR A 78 20.80 5.11 10.73
C TYR A 78 21.18 6.58 10.76
N VAL A 79 20.35 7.46 10.19
CA VAL A 79 20.59 8.91 10.15
C VAL A 79 20.58 9.50 11.56
N ASP A 80 19.63 9.12 12.40
CA ASP A 80 19.53 9.58 13.79
C ASP A 80 20.81 9.22 14.57
N SER A 81 21.31 7.99 14.44
CA SER A 81 22.55 7.55 15.10
C SER A 81 23.78 8.36 14.63
N LYS A 82 23.89 8.65 13.33
CA LYS A 82 24.98 9.50 12.82
C LYS A 82 24.86 10.93 13.34
N LEU A 83 23.66 11.49 13.36
CA LEU A 83 23.42 12.83 13.89
C LEU A 83 23.75 12.94 15.38
N GLU A 84 23.44 11.93 16.18
CA GLU A 84 23.79 11.89 17.60
C GLU A 84 25.30 11.98 17.83
N VAL A 85 26.08 11.18 17.09
CA VAL A 85 27.55 11.20 17.15
C VAL A 85 28.10 12.57 16.73
N LEU A 86 27.57 13.13 15.64
CA LEU A 86 27.99 14.45 15.17
C LEU A 86 27.70 15.55 16.21
N ARG A 87 26.50 15.52 16.81
CA ARG A 87 26.12 16.46 17.88
C ARG A 87 27.07 16.38 19.07
N GLY A 88 27.41 15.19 19.53
CA GLY A 88 28.37 14.99 20.62
C GLY A 88 29.76 15.54 20.28
N THR A 89 30.21 15.33 19.04
CA THR A 89 31.51 15.83 18.57
C THR A 89 31.53 17.36 18.54
N ILE A 90 30.48 17.99 18.03
CA ILE A 90 30.34 19.46 18.01
C ILE A 90 30.35 20.03 19.42
N GLN A 91 29.62 19.43 20.36
CA GLN A 91 29.60 19.88 21.75
C GLN A 91 30.98 19.88 22.40
N ILE A 92 31.80 18.85 22.13
CA ILE A 92 33.18 18.78 22.64
C ILE A 92 34.04 19.89 22.02
N MET A 93 33.89 20.14 20.71
CA MET A 93 34.61 21.23 20.03
C MET A 93 34.23 22.61 20.60
N GLU A 94 32.94 22.85 20.83
CA GLU A 94 32.45 24.10 21.44
C GLU A 94 33.05 24.33 22.84
N ASN A 95 33.14 23.28 23.65
CA ASN A 95 33.77 23.35 24.97
C ASN A 95 35.28 23.68 24.86
N HIS A 96 35.99 23.08 23.91
CA HIS A 96 37.40 23.36 23.68
C HIS A 96 37.64 24.81 23.23
N ILE A 97 36.80 25.33 22.31
CA ILE A 97 36.88 26.72 21.84
C ILE A 97 36.68 27.68 23.02
N THR A 98 35.63 27.46 23.82
CA THR A 98 35.35 28.27 25.01
C THR A 98 36.53 28.30 25.98
N ASN A 99 37.19 27.16 26.20
CA ASN A 99 38.39 27.08 27.05
C ASN A 99 39.59 27.82 26.46
N ILE A 100 39.80 27.73 25.14
CA ILE A 100 40.87 28.44 24.45
C ILE A 100 40.66 29.95 24.57
N ASP A 101 39.43 30.41 24.32
CA ASP A 101 39.07 31.82 24.43
C ASP A 101 39.36 32.35 25.84
N GLY A 102 38.91 31.63 26.87
CA GLY A 102 39.18 32.00 28.28
C GLY A 102 40.68 32.11 28.60
N ARG A 103 41.50 31.20 28.07
CA ARG A 103 42.96 31.25 28.25
C ARG A 103 43.60 32.42 27.51
N LEU A 104 43.13 32.73 26.29
CA LEU A 104 43.61 33.86 25.51
C LEU A 104 43.29 35.19 26.21
N TYR A 105 42.09 35.35 26.76
CA TYR A 105 41.73 36.53 27.56
C TYR A 105 42.67 36.73 28.76
N ALA A 106 42.94 35.66 29.52
CA ALA A 106 43.82 35.74 30.68
C ALA A 106 45.27 36.12 30.31
N LEU A 107 45.79 35.59 29.20
CA LEU A 107 47.12 35.94 28.69
C LEU A 107 47.19 37.40 28.23
N HIS A 108 46.14 37.90 27.56
CA HIS A 108 46.08 39.29 27.11
C HIS A 108 46.03 40.29 28.27
N ASP A 109 45.26 40.01 29.32
CA ASP A 109 45.18 40.86 30.52
C ASP A 109 46.51 40.86 31.29
N GLY A 110 47.14 39.70 31.46
CA GLY A 110 48.46 39.59 32.08
C GLY A 110 49.53 40.36 31.30
N ALA A 111 49.56 40.21 29.97
CA ALA A 111 50.52 40.91 29.13
C ALA A 111 50.34 42.43 29.14
N SER A 112 49.11 42.96 29.24
CA SER A 112 48.88 44.41 29.32
C SER A 112 49.41 45.03 30.62
N LYS A 113 49.37 44.29 31.74
CA LYS A 113 49.85 44.77 33.05
C LYS A 113 51.37 44.92 33.14
N ASP A 114 52.11 44.19 32.33
CA ASP A 114 53.59 44.22 32.33
C ASP A 114 54.17 45.38 31.49
N ILE A 115 53.33 46.22 30.87
CA ILE A 115 53.75 47.30 29.94
C ILE A 115 53.36 48.72 30.43
N GLU A 116 52.70 48.85 31.59
CA GLU A 116 52.44 50.13 32.28
C GLU A 116 53.50 50.43 33.35
#